data_AF-A0A1N6QR29-F1
#
_entry.id   AF-A0A1N6QR29-F1
#
_cell.length_a   1.000
_cell.length_b   1.000
_cell.length_c   1.000
_cell.angle_alpha   90.00
_cell.angle_beta   90.00
_cell.angle_gamma   90.00
#
_symmetry.space_group_name_H-M   'P 1'
#
loop_
_entity.id
_entity.type
_entity.pdbx_description
1 polymer ?
#
loop_
_entity_poly.entity_id
_entity_poly.type
_entity_poly.pdbx_seq_one_letter_code
_entity_poly.pdbx_strand_id
1 'polypeptide(L)' 'MIKLVLLCLLIIIALALVAGPGMRRMIAKLLGIRRR' A
#
# COMPACT_ATOMS: atom_id res chain seq x y z
N MET A 1 11.02 -24.38 -2.92
CA MET A 1 9.57 -24.08 -2.76
C MET A 1 9.34 -22.89 -1.83
N ILE A 2 9.82 -22.92 -0.59
CA ILE A 2 9.68 -21.82 0.41
C ILE A 2 10.14 -20.44 -0.10
N LYS A 3 11.22 -20.40 -0.90
CA LYS A 3 11.77 -19.15 -1.46
C LYS A 3 10.76 -18.38 -2.34
N LEU A 4 9.97 -19.11 -3.14
CA LEU A 4 8.93 -18.51 -3.99
C LEU A 4 7.77 -17.98 -3.17
N VAL A 5 7.37 -18.72 -2.13
CA VAL A 5 6.31 -18.30 -1.20
C VAL A 5 6.72 -17.01 -0.49
N LEU A 6 7.97 -16.92 -0.02
CA LEU A 6 8.50 -15.73 0.62
C LEU A 6 8.52 -14.52 -0.33
N LEU A 7 8.94 -14.74 -1.58
CA LEU A 7 8.96 -13.70 -2.62
C LEU A 7 7.55 -13.20 -2.95
N CYS A 8 6.58 -14.09 -3.13
CA CYS A 8 5.18 -13.73 -3.32
C CYS A 8 4.63 -12.94 -2.13
N LEU A 9 4.93 -13.37 -0.90
CA LEU A 9 4.45 -12.69 0.31
C LEU A 9 4.99 -11.25 0.38
N LEU A 10 6.28 -11.06 0.10
CA LEU A 10 6.91 -9.74 0.07
C LEU A 10 6.31 -8.83 -1.01
N ILE A 11 6.02 -9.36 -2.20
CA ILE A 11 5.42 -8.58 -3.29
C ILE A 11 3.99 -8.12 -2.92
N ILE A 12 3.17 -8.99 -2.34
CA ILE A 12 1.81 -8.65 -1.91
C ILE A 12 1.85 -7.59 -0.80
N ILE A 13 2.76 -7.73 0.16
CA ILE A 13 2.94 -6.74 1.23
C ILE A 13 3.41 -5.40 0.64
N ALA A 14 4.35 -5.40 -0.30
CA ALA A 14 4.82 -4.19 -0.97
C ALA A 14 3.69 -3.50 -1.76
N LEU A 15 2.91 -4.26 -2.53
CA LEU A 15 1.73 -3.76 -3.24
C LEU A 15 0.68 -3.19 -2.28
N ALA A 16 0.41 -3.88 -1.18
CA ALA A 16 -0.50 -3.42 -0.14
C ALA A 16 0.02 -2.17 0.59
N LEU A 17 1.34 -2.02 0.75
CA LEU A 17 1.97 -0.82 1.32
C LEU A 17 1.89 0.37 0.36
N VAL A 18 2.08 0.13 -0.94
CA VAL A 18 1.90 1.14 -1.99
C VAL A 18 0.42 1.56 -2.06
N ALA A 19 -0.50 0.60 -2.01
CA ALA A 19 -1.94 0.85 -2.03
C ALA A 19 -2.51 1.33 -0.68
N GLY A 20 -1.77 1.20 0.43
CA GLY A 20 -2.26 1.50 1.78
C GLY A 20 -2.10 2.97 2.17
N PRO A 21 -1.00 3.37 2.83
CA PRO A 21 -0.77 4.76 3.27
C PRO A 21 -0.59 5.77 2.12
N GLY A 22 0.02 5.36 1.01
CA GLY A 22 0.25 6.23 -0.16
C GLY A 22 -1.05 6.64 -0.83
N MET A 23 -1.89 5.66 -1.17
CA MET A 23 -3.19 5.90 -1.79
C MET A 23 -4.16 6.60 -0.84
N ARG A 24 -4.16 6.29 0.47
CA ARG A 24 -4.97 7.03 1.46
C ARG A 24 -4.55 8.50 1.58
N ARG A 25 -3.25 8.82 1.57
CA ARG A 25 -2.76 10.22 1.54
C ARG A 25 -3.10 10.91 0.22
N MET A 26 -3.02 10.20 -0.89
CA MET A 26 -3.34 10.73 -2.22
C MET A 26 -4.82 11.02 -2.36
N ILE A 27 -5.69 10.09 -1.94
CA ILE A 27 -7.15 10.24 -1.86
C ILE A 27 -7.51 11.36 -0.87
N ALA A 28 -6.87 11.45 0.31
CA ALA A 28 -7.11 12.54 1.26
C ALA A 28 -6.70 13.92 0.69
N LYS A 29 -5.61 13.99 -0.09
CA LYS A 29 -5.21 15.20 -0.84
C LYS A 29 -6.20 15.53 -1.96
N LEU A 30 -6.63 14.53 -2.73
CA LEU A 30 -7.55 14.69 -3.88
C LEU A 30 -8.97 15.06 -3.44
N LEU A 31 -9.49 14.44 -2.37
CA LEU A 31 -10.79 14.80 -1.80
C LEU A 31 -10.76 16.09 -0.98
N GLY A 32 -9.60 16.76 -0.84
CA GLY A 32 -9.49 18.00 -0.08
C GLY A 32 -9.86 17.85 1.40
N ILE A 33 -9.93 16.62 1.92
CA ILE A 33 -10.20 16.34 3.33
C ILE A 33 -8.92 16.68 4.09
N ARG A 34 -8.78 17.97 4.39
CA ARG A 34 -7.83 18.49 5.36
C ARG A 34 -8.30 17.95 6.70
N ARG A 35 -7.77 16.78 7.08
CA ARG A 35 -7.96 16.18 8.40
C ARG A 35 -7.41 17.19 9.40
N ARG A 36 -8.32 17.95 10.01
CA ARG A 36 -8.06 18.79 11.17
C ARG A 36 -7.86 17.90 12.39
#